data_AF-A0A3A0F109-F1
#
_entry.id   AF-A0A3A0F109-F1
#
_cell.length_a   1.000
_cell.length_b   1.000
_cell.length_c   1.000
_cell.angle_alpha   90.00
_cell.angle_beta   90.00
_cell.angle_gamma   90.00
#
_symmetry.space_group_name_H-M   'P 1'
#
loop_
_entity.id
_entity.type
_entity.pdbx_description
1 polymer ?
#
loop_
_entity_poly.entity_id
_entity_poly.type
_entity_poly.pdbx_seq_one_letter_code
_entity_poly.pdbx_strand_id
1 'polypeptide(L)'
;MEYPERMAKKTLNLGGRQVQGDVVRFKVVEEPWCEYDLEDGTKVRLKIVVSEVIRLEGVYTDEGDPVYTVKSSNVMSTEVPDNLRKAPGTAKGPGSNPGHYV
;
A
#
# COMPACT_ATOMS: atom_id res chain seq x y z
N MET A 1 23.21 13.25 16.65
CA MET A 1 22.01 13.52 15.85
C MET A 1 20.85 13.51 16.82
N GLU A 2 20.41 14.69 17.24
CA GLU A 2 19.36 14.85 18.24
C GLU A 2 18.01 14.66 17.53
N TYR A 3 17.27 13.63 17.91
CA TYR A 3 15.94 13.40 17.36
C TYR A 3 14.99 14.44 18.00
N PRO A 4 14.38 15.34 17.21
CA PRO A 4 13.49 16.35 17.77
C PRO A 4 12.21 15.68 18.32
N GLU A 5 11.56 16.38 19.24
CA GLU A 5 10.25 16.10 19.90
C GLU A 5 9.63 14.71 19.71
N ARG A 6 9.41 14.02 20.84
CA ARG A 6 8.85 12.67 20.98
C ARG A 6 7.90 12.28 19.85
N MET A 7 8.39 11.44 18.94
CA MET A 7 7.55 10.76 17.95
C MET A 7 6.43 9.99 18.66
N ALA A 8 5.24 9.97 18.07
CA ALA A 8 4.13 9.19 18.64
C ALA A 8 4.51 7.71 18.64
N LYS A 9 4.35 7.01 19.77
CA LYS A 9 4.64 5.57 19.88
C LYS A 9 3.41 4.73 19.52
N LYS A 10 3.63 3.56 18.92
CA LYS A 10 2.62 2.57 18.58
C LYS A 10 3.09 1.15 18.87
N THR A 11 2.19 0.34 19.42
CA THR A 11 2.35 -1.11 19.47
C THR A 11 1.79 -1.72 18.18
N LEU A 12 2.62 -2.49 17.48
CA LEU A 12 2.28 -3.20 16.25
C LEU A 12 2.23 -4.70 16.51
N ASN A 13 1.30 -5.42 15.87
CA ASN A 13 1.31 -6.88 15.84
C ASN A 13 1.86 -7.34 14.48
N LEU A 14 3.09 -7.86 14.48
CA LEU A 14 3.79 -8.31 13.28
C LEU A 14 4.02 -9.82 13.40
N GLY A 15 3.24 -10.60 12.64
CA GLY A 15 3.36 -12.07 12.63
C GLY A 15 3.13 -12.71 14.01
N GLY A 16 2.24 -12.14 14.84
CA GLY A 16 1.96 -12.63 16.20
C GLY A 16 2.87 -12.06 17.28
N ARG A 17 3.90 -11.28 16.92
CA ARG A 17 4.78 -10.59 17.86
C ARG A 17 4.33 -9.14 18.06
N GLN A 18 4.24 -8.70 19.31
CA GLN A 18 4.06 -7.28 19.63
C GLN A 18 5.41 -6.55 19.57
N VAL A 19 5.48 -5.47 18.80
CA VAL A 19 6.68 -4.65 18.60
C VAL A 19 6.31 -3.18 18.79
N GLN A 20 7.11 -2.43 19.55
CA GLN A 20 6.95 -0.97 19.66
C GLN A 20 7.55 -0.27 18.44
N GLY A 21 7.01 0.88 18.07
CA GLY A 21 7.59 1.70 17.03
C GLY A 21 7.23 3.18 17.14
N ASP A 22 8.08 4.01 16.55
CA ASP A 22 7.92 5.46 16.49
C ASP A 22 7.28 5.84 15.14
N VAL A 23 6.18 6.58 15.17
CA VAL A 23 5.56 7.16 13.97
C VAL A 23 6.43 8.30 13.45
N VAL A 24 6.98 8.11 12.26
CA VAL A 24 7.90 9.05 11.62
C VAL A 24 7.12 10.01 10.73
N ARG A 25 7.30 11.32 10.95
CA ARG A 25 6.79 12.35 10.04
C ARG A 25 7.62 12.33 8.76
N PHE A 26 6.94 12.46 7.63
CA PHE A 26 7.59 12.51 6.32
C PHE A 26 6.94 13.57 5.44
N LYS A 27 7.65 13.96 4.39
CA LYS A 27 7.13 14.74 3.27
C LYS A 27 7.14 13.83 2.05
N VAL A 28 6.05 13.81 1.30
CA VAL A 28 6.01 13.11 0.01
C VAL A 28 6.96 13.81 -0.96
N VAL A 29 7.92 13.06 -1.51
CA VAL A 29 8.81 13.54 -2.57
C VAL A 29 8.14 13.30 -3.93
N GLU A 30 7.77 12.05 -4.22
CA GLU A 30 7.07 11.64 -5.42
C GLU A 30 6.22 10.39 -5.17
N GLU A 31 5.10 10.27 -5.87
CA GLU A 31 4.24 9.07 -5.92
C GLU A 31 3.64 8.97 -7.34
N PRO A 32 4.44 8.59 -8.34
CA PRO A 32 3.96 8.48 -9.72
C PRO A 32 2.99 7.31 -9.88
N TRP A 33 2.28 7.29 -11.01
CA TRP A 33 1.59 6.08 -11.46
C TRP A 33 2.62 5.11 -12.04
N CYS A 34 2.58 3.86 -11.58
CA CYS A 34 3.23 2.74 -12.25
C CYS A 34 2.29 2.25 -13.35
N GLU A 35 2.75 2.27 -14.60
CA GLU A 35 1.96 1.82 -15.76
C GLU A 35 2.59 0.56 -16.36
N TYR A 36 1.74 -0.41 -16.70
CA TYR A 36 2.14 -1.69 -17.27
C TYR A 36 1.29 -1.99 -18.51
N ASP A 37 1.96 -2.29 -19.62
CA ASP A 37 1.34 -2.86 -20.82
C ASP A 37 1.40 -4.39 -20.72
N LEU A 38 0.24 -5.06 -20.79
CA LEU A 38 0.16 -6.53 -20.79
C LEU A 38 0.12 -7.07 -22.22
N GLU A 39 0.50 -8.34 -22.38
CA GLU A 39 0.54 -9.01 -23.69
C GLU A 39 -0.83 -9.08 -24.39
N ASP A 40 -1.92 -9.02 -23.63
CA ASP A 40 -3.29 -9.04 -24.14
C ASP A 40 -3.81 -7.65 -24.58
N GLY A 41 -2.97 -6.61 -24.47
CA GLY A 41 -3.30 -5.23 -24.81
C GLY A 41 -3.92 -4.42 -23.65
N THR A 42 -4.08 -5.01 -22.47
CA THR A 42 -4.53 -4.29 -21.27
C THR A 42 -3.45 -3.35 -20.75
N LYS A 43 -3.84 -2.11 -20.41
CA LYS A 43 -3.00 -1.21 -19.61
C LYS A 43 -3.43 -1.26 -18.16
N VAL A 44 -2.50 -1.53 -17.25
CA VAL A 44 -2.72 -1.44 -15.80
C VAL A 44 -2.01 -0.20 -15.28
N ARG A 45 -2.73 0.65 -14.53
CA ARG A 45 -2.12 1.75 -13.77
C ARG A 45 -2.30 1.48 -12.28
N LEU A 46 -1.22 1.60 -11.52
CA LEU A 46 -1.18 1.41 -10.08
C LEU A 46 -0.48 2.59 -9.42
N LYS A 47 -1.08 3.14 -8.36
CA LYS A 47 -0.44 4.13 -7.50
C LYS A 47 -0.49 3.66 -6.06
N ILE A 48 0.66 3.66 -5.41
CA ILE A 48 0.79 3.39 -3.97
C ILE A 48 0.76 4.75 -3.27
N VAL A 49 -0.13 4.91 -2.29
CA VAL A 49 -0.25 6.11 -1.47
C VAL A 49 0.16 5.76 -0.06
N VAL A 50 1.22 6.39 0.46
CA VAL A 50 1.71 6.14 1.82
C VAL A 50 0.98 7.05 2.81
N SER A 51 0.49 6.46 3.91
CA SER A 51 -0.26 7.18 4.95
C SER A 51 0.45 7.22 6.30
N GLU A 52 1.29 6.23 6.61
CA GLU A 52 2.02 6.17 7.87
C GLU A 52 3.35 5.43 7.67
N VAL A 53 4.43 5.98 8.23
CA VAL A 53 5.74 5.33 8.31
C VAL A 53 6.08 5.15 9.78
N ILE A 54 6.42 3.93 10.19
CA ILE A 54 6.70 3.59 11.59
C ILE A 54 8.06 2.91 11.65
N ARG A 55 9.00 3.49 12.40
CA ARG A 55 10.30 2.87 12.69
C ARG A 55 10.15 1.91 13.86
N LEU A 56 10.58 0.66 13.70
CA LEU A 56 10.48 -0.36 14.75
C LEU A 56 11.59 -0.18 15.79
N GLU A 57 11.21 -0.16 17.06
CA GLU A 57 12.14 0.02 18.18
C GLU A 57 12.92 -1.27 18.44
N GLY A 58 14.26 -1.18 18.42
CA GLY A 58 15.13 -2.33 18.70
C GLY A 58 15.19 -3.39 17.58
N VAL A 59 14.65 -3.09 16.39
CA VAL A 59 14.67 -4.00 15.24
C VAL A 59 15.51 -3.40 14.13
N TYR A 60 16.55 -4.12 13.73
CA TYR A 60 17.54 -3.70 12.74
C TYR A 60 17.76 -4.82 11.72
N THR A 61 18.17 -4.47 10.51
CA THR A 61 18.67 -5.44 9.52
C THR A 61 20.04 -5.98 9.95
N ASP A 62 20.55 -6.98 9.23
CA ASP A 62 21.87 -7.54 9.49
C ASP A 62 22.99 -6.52 9.23
N GLU A 63 22.75 -5.52 8.37
CA GLU A 63 23.67 -4.40 8.16
C GLU A 63 23.59 -3.32 9.27
N GLY A 64 22.65 -3.45 10.22
CA GLY A 64 22.46 -2.51 11.32
C GLY A 64 21.52 -1.35 11.00
N ASP A 65 20.80 -1.39 9.88
CA ASP A 65 19.84 -0.34 9.51
C ASP A 65 18.52 -0.50 10.27
N PRO A 66 17.88 0.59 10.73
CA PRO A 66 16.59 0.50 11.42
C PRO A 66 15.51 -0.02 10.47
N VAL A 67 14.68 -0.94 10.97
CA VAL A 67 13.55 -1.48 10.19
C VAL A 67 12.33 -0.58 10.30
N TYR A 68 11.62 -0.40 9.17
CA TYR A 68 10.38 0.37 9.11
C TYR A 68 9.22 -0.51 8.64
N THR A 69 8.01 -0.17 9.10
CA THR A 69 6.76 -0.64 8.51
C THR A 69 5.99 0.55 7.95
N VAL A 70 5.31 0.33 6.83
CA VAL A 70 4.59 1.36 6.09
C VAL A 70 3.13 0.96 5.97
N LYS A 71 2.22 1.89 6.27
CA LYS A 71 0.82 1.75 5.89
C LYS A 71 0.58 2.49 4.59
N SER A 72 0.06 1.78 3.60
CA SER A 72 -0.25 2.33 2.30
C SER A 72 -1.62 1.84 1.81
N SER A 73 -2.11 2.50 0.76
CA SER A 73 -3.26 2.06 -0.02
C SER A 73 -2.89 2.04 -1.50
N ASN A 74 -3.47 1.08 -2.22
CA ASN A 74 -3.28 0.95 -3.66
C ASN A 74 -4.49 1.54 -4.39
N VAL A 75 -4.25 2.47 -5.31
CA VAL A 75 -5.23 2.94 -6.28
C VAL A 75 -4.91 2.28 -7.61
N MET A 76 -5.87 1.56 -8.18
CA MET A 76 -5.67 0.80 -9.41
C MET A 76 -6.73 1.14 -10.44
N SER A 77 -6.32 1.22 -11.71
CA SER A 77 -7.21 1.28 -12.86
C SER A 77 -6.71 0.39 -13.99
N THR A 78 -7.64 -0.04 -14.84
CA THR A 78 -7.32 -0.84 -16.02
C THR A 78 -8.01 -0.29 -17.26
N GLU A 79 -7.28 -0.21 -18.36
CA GLU A 79 -7.81 0.04 -19.69
C GLU A 79 -7.74 -1.28 -20.46
N VAL A 80 -8.89 -1.98 -20.49
CA VAL A 80 -9.01 -3.33 -21.07
C VAL A 80 -9.59 -3.26 -22.49
N PRO A 81 -8.98 -3.94 -23.48
CA PRO A 81 -9.53 -4.09 -24.83
C PRO A 81 -10.96 -4.63 -24.89
N ASP A 82 -11.75 -4.16 -25.85
CA ASP A 82 -13.18 -4.51 -25.97
C ASP A 82 -13.41 -6.01 -26.16
N ASN A 83 -12.52 -6.71 -26.86
CA ASN A 83 -12.62 -8.17 -27.09
C ASN A 83 -12.46 -9.00 -25.80
N LEU A 84 -11.95 -8.40 -24.72
CA LEU A 84 -11.84 -9.03 -23.40
C LEU A 84 -12.96 -8.60 -22.45
N ARG A 85 -13.76 -7.59 -22.81
CA ARG A 85 -14.90 -7.14 -22.01
C ARG A 85 -16.06 -8.12 -22.17
N LYS A 86 -16.66 -8.54 -21.05
CA LYS A 86 -17.96 -9.22 -21.11
C LYS A 86 -19.01 -8.25 -21.63
N ALA A 87 -19.86 -8.72 -22.54
CA ALA A 87 -21.06 -7.98 -22.91
C ALA A 87 -21.85 -7.61 -21.63
N PRO A 88 -22.50 -6.44 -21.57
CA PRO A 88 -23.34 -6.08 -20.44
C PRO A 88 -24.42 -7.14 -20.26
N GLY A 89 -24.22 -8.05 -19.32
CA GLY A 89 -25.20 -9.07 -18.99
C GLY A 89 -26.36 -8.41 -18.24
N THR A 90 -27.60 -8.77 -18.58
CA THR A 90 -28.79 -8.47 -17.78
C THR A 90 -28.71 -9.22 -16.44
N ALA A 91 -27.85 -8.79 -15.53
CA ALA A 91 -27.71 -9.39 -14.21
C ALA A 91 -28.77 -8.80 -13.26
N LYS A 92 -29.90 -9.48 -13.12
CA LYS A 92 -30.72 -9.41 -11.89
C LYS A 92 -30.15 -10.44 -10.90
N GLY A 93 -29.50 -9.99 -9.82
CA GLY A 93 -29.01 -10.85 -8.73
C GLY A 93 -28.22 -10.06 -7.66
N PRO A 94 -28.22 -10.48 -6.38
CA PRO A 94 -28.47 -9.59 -5.25
C PRO A 94 -27.21 -8.95 -4.65
N GLY A 95 -27.39 -7.74 -4.11
CA GLY A 95 -26.56 -7.18 -3.04
C GLY A 95 -25.10 -6.95 -3.39
N SER A 96 -24.81 -5.78 -3.98
CA SER A 96 -23.46 -5.25 -4.05
C SER A 96 -22.83 -5.16 -2.66
N ASN A 97 -21.78 -5.94 -2.41
CA ASN A 97 -20.81 -5.61 -1.38
C ASN A 97 -19.49 -5.23 -2.08
N PRO A 98 -19.05 -3.96 -2.02
CA PRO A 98 -17.80 -3.54 -2.64
C PRO A 98 -16.68 -3.71 -1.61
N GLY A 99 -15.80 -4.68 -1.79
CA GLY A 99 -14.66 -4.80 -0.88
C GLY A 99 -13.70 -5.92 -1.23
N HIS A 100 -12.43 -5.54 -1.31
CA HIS A 100 -11.24 -6.38 -1.44
C HIS A 100 -10.94 -6.97 -2.83
N TYR A 101 -10.16 -6.22 -3.61
CA TYR A 101 -9.06 -6.84 -4.33
C TYR A 101 -7.86 -6.86 -3.38
N VAL A 102 -7.45 -8.07 -3.02
CA VAL A 102 -6.25 -8.37 -2.20
C VAL A 102 -4.99 -8.10 -2.99
#